data_AF-A0A5J4ULC3-F1
#
_entry.id   AF-A0A5J4ULC3-F1
#
_cell.length_a   1.000
_cell.length_b   1.000
_cell.length_c   1.000
_cell.angle_alpha   90.00
_cell.angle_beta   90.00
_cell.angle_gamma   90.00
#
_symmetry.space_group_name_H-M   'P 1'
#
loop_
_entity.id
_entity.type
_entity.pdbx_description
1 polymer ?
#
loop_
_entity_poly.entity_id
_entity_poly.type
_entity_poly.pdbx_seq_one_letter_code
_entity_poly.pdbx_strand_id
1 'polypeptide(L)' 'MESKPRRAVIFVDGVEQKNSAVNIPGAVRFYVFVSKPNSSFQVTRFERLPSSSARGVL' A
#
# COMPACT_ATOMS: atom_id res chain seq x y z
N MET A 1 -3.23 -23.23 5.81
CA MET A 1 -3.29 -23.68 4.41
C MET A 1 -2.92 -22.49 3.53
N GLU A 2 -1.91 -22.67 2.68
CA GLU A 2 -1.13 -21.63 1.99
C GLU A 2 -1.94 -20.42 1.53
N SER A 3 -1.89 -19.34 2.31
CA SER A 3 -2.32 -18.04 1.82
C SER A 3 -1.28 -17.62 0.79
N LYS A 4 -1.68 -17.52 -0.49
CA LYS A 4 -0.87 -16.89 -1.54
C LYS A 4 -0.12 -15.69 -0.95
N PRO A 5 1.19 -15.53 -1.20
CA PRO A 5 1.96 -14.46 -0.59
C PRO A 5 1.29 -13.12 -0.91
N ARG A 6 0.73 -12.48 0.12
CA ARG A 6 0.13 -11.16 -0.03
C ARG A 6 1.23 -10.13 -0.10
N ARG A 7 1.12 -9.24 -1.08
CA ARG A 7 2.03 -8.14 -1.33
C ARG A 7 1.33 -6.81 -1.08
N ALA A 8 1.95 -5.92 -0.33
CA ALA A 8 1.59 -4.51 -0.30
C ALA A 8 2.59 -3.73 -1.15
N VAL A 9 2.05 -2.90 -2.04
CA VAL A 9 2.80 -2.08 -2.98
C VAL A 9 2.53 -0.63 -2.63
N ILE A 10 3.56 0.20 -2.69
CA ILE A 10 3.46 1.63 -2.37
C ILE A 10 3.51 2.41 -3.67
N PHE A 11 2.66 3.42 -3.78
CA PHE A 11 2.65 4.37 -4.89
C PHE A 11 2.88 5.77 -4.34
N VAL A 12 3.71 6.56 -5.02
CA VAL A 12 3.88 8.00 -4.77
C VAL A 12 3.58 8.70 -6.07
N ASP A 13 2.60 9.60 -6.06
CA ASP A 13 2.12 10.32 -7.25
C ASP A 13 1.79 9.39 -8.44
N GLY A 14 1.20 8.23 -8.14
CA GLY A 14 0.83 7.22 -9.14
C GLY A 14 1.97 6.30 -9.60
N VAL A 15 3.21 6.52 -9.14
CA VAL A 15 4.38 5.73 -9.53
C VAL A 15 4.65 4.62 -8.49
N GLU A 16 4.73 3.37 -8.94
CA GLU A 16 5.09 2.21 -8.08
C GLU A 16 6.50 2.40 -7.50
N GLN A 17 6.61 2.23 -6.19
CA GLN A 17 7.89 2.31 -5.47
C GLN A 17 8.61 0.97 -5.48
N LYS A 18 9.95 1.00 -5.50
CA LYS A 18 10.80 -0.21 -5.44
C LYS A 18 10.54 -1.05 -4.19
N ASN A 19 10.25 -0.38 -3.06
CA ASN A 19 10.00 -1.03 -1.80
C ASN A 19 8.58 -1.60 -1.74
N SER A 20 8.46 -2.89 -1.43
CA SER A 20 7.20 -3.56 -1.20
C SER A 20 7.32 -4.56 -0.05
N ALA A 21 6.21 -4.85 0.61
CA ALA A 21 6.15 -5.85 1.67
C ALA A 21 5.48 -7.12 1.12
N VAL A 22 6.05 -8.28 1.39
CA VAL A 22 5.53 -9.60 1.00
C VAL A 22 5.24 -10.45 2.24
N ASN A 23 4.51 -11.56 2.07
CA ASN A 23 4.16 -12.49 3.15
C ASN A 23 3.36 -11.82 4.29
N ILE A 24 2.49 -10.88 3.93
CA ILE A 24 1.70 -10.09 4.88
C ILE A 24 0.59 -10.94 5.56
N PRO A 25 0.38 -10.80 6.89
CA PRO A 25 -0.62 -11.54 7.67
C PRO A 25 -2.05 -11.02 7.53
N GLY A 26 -3.01 -11.83 8.01
CA GLY A 26 -4.47 -11.71 7.78
C GLY A 26 -4.99 -10.29 7.95
N ALA A 27 -4.64 -9.72 9.09
CA ALA A 27 -4.87 -8.34 9.45
C ALA A 27 -3.57 -7.56 9.34
N VAL A 28 -3.69 -6.31 8.86
CA VAL A 28 -2.60 -5.33 8.83
C VAL A 28 -2.99 -4.09 9.58
N ARG A 29 -1.99 -3.38 10.09
CA ARG A 29 -2.12 -2.00 10.57
C ARG A 29 -1.11 -1.17 9.80
N PHE A 30 -1.49 0.06 9.46
CA PHE A 30 -0.59 1.02 8.85
C PHE A 30 -0.23 2.06 9.90
N TYR A 31 1.05 2.41 9.97
CA TYR A 31 1.56 3.48 10.81
C TYR A 31 2.09 4.58 9.90
N VAL A 32 1.81 5.83 10.27
CA VAL A 32 2.32 6.99 9.56
C VAL A 32 3.17 7.80 10.51
N PHE A 33 4.40 8.06 10.09
CA PHE A 33 5.34 8.89 10.82
C PHE A 33 5.34 10.31 10.22
N VAL A 34 4.92 11.30 11.00
CA VAL A 34 4.89 12.72 10.61
C VAL A 34 5.81 13.49 11.56
N SER A 35 6.90 14.07 11.05
CA SER A 35 7.94 14.69 11.89
C SER A 35 8.26 16.15 11.58
N LYS A 36 7.82 16.68 10.42
CA LYS A 36 8.12 18.05 10.02
C LYS A 36 7.09 19.03 10.61
N PRO A 37 7.50 20.24 11.05
CA PRO A 37 6.55 21.27 11.45
C PRO A 37 5.53 21.53 10.34
N ASN A 38 4.26 21.74 10.72
CA ASN A 38 3.14 21.98 9.81
C ASN A 38 2.88 20.89 8.76
N SER A 39 3.42 19.68 8.95
CA SER A 39 3.09 18.53 8.09
C SER A 39 1.95 17.71 8.70
N SER A 40 1.13 17.13 7.83
CA SER A 40 0.06 16.22 8.21
C SER A 40 -0.10 15.12 7.18
N PHE A 41 -0.75 14.05 7.58
CA PHE A 41 -1.13 12.97 6.69
C PHE A 41 -2.62 12.69 6.88
N GLN A 42 -3.35 12.58 5.78
CA GLN A 42 -4.77 12.31 5.79
C GLN A 42 -5.06 11.07 4.96
N VAL A 43 -5.77 10.11 5.57
CA VAL A 43 -6.38 9.01 4.80
C VAL A 43 -7.62 9.57 4.12
N THR A 44 -7.65 9.51 2.79
CA THR A 44 -8.77 10.04 2.00
C THR A 44 -9.87 9.01 1.79
N ARG A 45 -9.52 7.73 1.61
CA ARG A 45 -10.46 6.64 1.35
C ARG A 45 -9.88 5.26 1.61
N PHE A 46 -10.76 4.29 1.86
CA PHE A 46 -10.45 2.87 1.81
C PHE A 46 -11.21 2.25 0.65
N GLU A 47 -10.49 1.68 -0.32
CA GLU A 47 -11.09 1.07 -1.49
C GLU A 47 -10.69 -0.40 -1.59
N ARG A 48 -11.69 -1.26 -1.78
CA ARG A 48 -11.47 -2.65 -2.15
C ARG A 48 -11.68 -2.79 -3.65
N LEU A 49 -10.60 -2.79 -4.42
CA LEU A 49 -10.65 -3.00 -5.85
C LEU A 49 -10.70 -4.51 -6.16
N PRO A 50 -11.51 -4.95 -7.15
CA PRO A 50 -11.58 -6.36 -7.55
C PRO A 50 -10.26 -6.85 -8.18
N SER A 51 -9.50 -5.94 -8.79
CA SER A 51 -8.15 -6.16 -9.31
C SER A 51 -7.33 -4.87 -9.16
N SER A 52 -6.01 -5.01 -9.02
CA SER A 52 -5.11 -3.85 -8.99
C SER A 52 -4.80 -3.39 -10.42
N SER A 53 -5.02 -2.11 -10.71
CA SER A 53 -4.63 -1.48 -11.99
C SER A 53 -3.11 -1.29 -12.13
N ALA A 54 -2.34 -1.48 -11.06
CA ALA A 54 -0.89 -1.35 -11.08
C ALA A 54 -0.18 -2.35 -11.99
N ARG A 55 -0.84 -3.46 -12.34
CA ARG A 55 -0.38 -4.40 -13.37
C ARG A 55 -1.24 -4.22 -14.61
N GLY A 56 -0.89 -3.23 -15.43
CA GLY A 56 -1.69 -2.89 -16.60
C GLY A 56 -1.05 -1.89 -17.55
N VAL A 57 0.23 -2.07 -17.90
CA VAL A 57 0.75 -1.70 -19.23
C VAL A 57 1.74 -2.80 -19.63
N LEU A 58 1.39 -3.59 -20.65
CA LEU A 58 2.34 -4.36 -21.46
C LEU A 58 3.18 -3.40 -22.29
#